data_AF-A0AAV9CTJ0-F1
#
_entry.id   AF-A0AAV9CTJ0-F1
#
_cell.length_a   1.000
_cell.length_b   1.000
_cell.length_c   1.000
_cell.angle_alpha   90.00
_cell.angle_beta   90.00
_cell.angle_gamma   90.00
#
_symmetry.space_group_name_H-M   'P 1'
#
loop_
_entity.id
_entity.type
_entity.pdbx_description
1 polymer ?
#
loop_
_entity_poly.entity_id
_entity_poly.type
_entity_poly.pdbx_seq_one_letter_code
_entity_poly.pdbx_strand_id
1 'polypeptide(L)'
;MEEWCVQNGAEYVYMATDRANSASLELFTQKHSFIHFRSPTVLVRPVHPHHDVPTHPRRCRIVKLSPSLAEAVYLRAFSSAEFFPKDISAILSNPVSPWAPS
;
A
#
# COMPACT_ATOMS: atom_id res chain seq x y z
N MET A 1 -0.12 22.13 -5.62
CA MET A 1 0.48 20.83 -5.27
C MET A 1 1.31 20.31 -6.44
N GLU A 2 0.74 20.21 -7.63
CA GLU A 2 1.47 19.83 -8.86
C GLU A 2 2.71 20.70 -9.12
N GLU A 3 2.59 22.03 -9.09
CA GLU A 3 3.74 22.93 -9.24
C GLU A 3 4.82 22.72 -8.18
N TRP A 4 4.42 22.46 -6.93
CA TRP A 4 5.36 22.17 -5.85
C TRP A 4 6.08 20.84 -6.10
N CYS A 5 5.38 19.80 -6.57
CA CYS A 5 6.00 18.53 -6.94
C CYS A 5 7.05 18.72 -8.03
N VAL A 6 6.72 19.49 -9.08
CA VAL A 6 7.67 19.81 -10.16
C VAL A 6 8.88 20.58 -9.64
N GLN A 7 8.67 21.57 -8.77
CA GLN A 7 9.77 22.33 -8.13
C GLN A 7 10.68 21.45 -7.27
N ASN A 8 10.18 20.32 -6.76
CA ASN A 8 10.95 19.34 -5.98
C ASN A 8 11.48 18.18 -6.84
N GLY A 9 11.46 18.32 -8.17
CA GLY A 9 12.07 17.34 -9.08
C GLY A 9 11.22 16.12 -9.37
N ALA A 10 9.90 16.16 -9.09
CA ALA A 10 9.01 15.07 -9.49
C ALA A 10 8.81 15.07 -11.01
N GLU A 11 9.12 13.95 -11.65
CA GLU A 11 8.88 13.72 -13.09
C GLU A 11 7.42 13.35 -13.37
N TYR A 12 6.76 12.71 -12.40
CA TYR A 12 5.37 12.28 -12.47
C TYR A 12 4.64 12.56 -11.16
N VAL A 13 3.34 12.83 -11.26
CA VAL A 13 2.44 12.92 -10.11
C VAL A 13 1.32 11.90 -10.29
N TYR A 14 1.12 11.07 -9.29
CA TYR A 14 0.04 10.07 -9.26
C TYR A 14 -0.98 10.43 -8.19
N MET A 15 -2.25 10.15 -8.47
CA MET A 15 -3.34 10.26 -7.50
C MET A 15 -4.10 8.94 -7.45
N ALA A 16 -4.28 8.41 -6.23
CA ALA A 16 -5.12 7.25 -5.98
C ALA A 16 -6.45 7.72 -5.37
N THR A 17 -7.56 7.34 -6.00
CA THR A 17 -8.91 7.57 -5.48
C THR A 17 -9.77 6.33 -5.70
N ASP A 18 -10.81 6.17 -4.89
CA ASP A 18 -11.82 5.15 -5.12
C ASP A 18 -12.58 5.43 -6.43
N ARG A 19 -12.92 4.38 -7.17
CA ARG A 19 -13.69 4.48 -8.43
C ARG A 19 -15.10 5.05 -8.22
N ALA A 20 -15.67 4.90 -7.03
CA ALA A 20 -16.97 5.46 -6.67
C ALA A 20 -16.89 6.95 -6.28
N ASN A 21 -15.70 7.52 -6.09
CA ASN A 21 -15.53 8.93 -5.74
C ASN A 21 -15.58 9.82 -7.00
N SER A 22 -16.79 10.02 -7.53
CA SER A 22 -17.03 10.81 -8.75
C SER A 22 -16.48 12.23 -8.66
N ALA A 23 -16.62 12.89 -7.50
CA ALA A 23 -16.12 14.25 -7.30
C ALA A 23 -14.60 14.35 -7.48
N SER A 24 -13.84 13.40 -6.90
CA SER A 24 -12.38 13.38 -7.08
C SER A 24 -12.01 13.02 -8.51
N LEU A 25 -12.71 12.07 -9.13
CA LEU A 25 -12.47 11.69 -10.52
C LEU A 25 -12.64 12.90 -11.47
N GLU A 26 -13.73 13.66 -11.34
CA GLU A 26 -13.97 14.86 -12.15
C GLU A 26 -12.91 15.94 -11.89
N LEU A 27 -12.58 16.19 -10.62
CA LEU A 27 -11.54 17.15 -10.25
C LEU A 27 -10.22 16.82 -10.95
N PHE A 28 -9.72 15.59 -10.83
CA PHE A 28 -8.42 15.24 -11.37
C PHE A 28 -8.42 15.10 -12.89
N THR A 29 -9.46 14.47 -13.47
CA THR A 29 -9.47 14.18 -14.91
C THR A 29 -9.89 15.36 -15.77
N GLN A 30 -10.82 16.20 -15.30
CA GLN A 30 -11.34 17.32 -16.09
C GLN A 30 -10.62 18.63 -15.79
N LYS A 31 -10.35 18.92 -14.52
CA LYS A 31 -9.76 20.20 -14.11
C LYS A 31 -8.22 20.19 -14.08
N HIS A 32 -7.62 19.07 -13.72
CA HIS A 32 -6.17 18.93 -13.55
C HIS A 32 -5.50 18.04 -14.62
N SER A 33 -6.25 17.60 -15.64
CA SER A 33 -5.73 16.83 -16.79
C SER A 33 -5.01 15.52 -16.44
N PHE A 34 -5.32 14.92 -15.28
CA PHE A 34 -4.84 13.58 -14.96
C PHE A 34 -5.51 12.57 -15.88
N ILE A 35 -4.72 11.61 -16.36
CA ILE A 35 -5.24 10.46 -17.11
C ILE A 35 -5.36 9.25 -16.20
N HIS A 36 -6.34 8.38 -16.47
CA HIS A 36 -6.41 7.10 -15.80
C HIS A 36 -5.18 6.27 -16.17
N PHE A 37 -4.43 5.86 -15.14
CA PHE A 37 -3.21 5.07 -15.32
C PHE A 37 -3.48 3.59 -15.03
N ARG A 38 -4.02 3.27 -13.84
CA ARG A 38 -4.28 1.91 -13.35
C ARG A 38 -5.41 1.90 -12.31
N SER A 39 -5.91 0.70 -12.00
CA SER A 39 -6.92 0.45 -10.96
C SER A 39 -6.45 -0.65 -10.01
N PRO A 40 -5.48 -0.38 -9.12
CA PRO A 40 -4.99 -1.37 -8.18
C PRO A 40 -6.07 -1.74 -7.14
N THR A 41 -6.04 -2.98 -6.66
CA THR A 41 -6.80 -3.37 -5.47
C THR A 41 -5.97 -3.03 -4.24
N VAL A 42 -6.45 -2.09 -3.42
CA VAL A 42 -5.80 -1.70 -2.16
C VAL A 42 -6.43 -2.50 -1.02
N LEU A 43 -5.61 -3.33 -0.35
CA LEU A 43 -6.02 -4.00 0.88
C LEU A 43 -5.79 -3.06 2.06
N VAL A 44 -6.86 -2.62 2.72
CA VAL A 44 -6.81 -1.77 3.89
C VAL A 44 -7.05 -2.58 5.16
N ARG A 45 -6.33 -2.26 6.24
CA ARG A 45 -6.64 -2.78 7.57
C ARG A 45 -7.84 -1.98 8.12
N PRO A 46 -8.98 -2.61 8.44
CA PRO A 46 -10.09 -1.91 9.07
C PRO A 46 -9.63 -1.31 10.41
N VAL A 47 -9.88 -0.01 10.62
CA VAL A 47 -9.57 0.68 11.87
C VAL A 47 -10.59 0.34 12.96
N HIS A 48 -11.82 0.00 12.56
CA HIS A 48 -12.86 -0.56 13.41
C HIS A 48 -13.21 -1.96 12.90
N PRO A 49 -12.64 -3.03 13.49
CA PRO A 49 -13.06 -4.38 13.16
C PRO A 49 -14.50 -4.57 13.66
N HIS A 50 -15.49 -4.33 12.80
CA HIS A 50 -16.90 -4.48 13.19
C HIS A 50 -17.34 -5.93 13.38
N HIS A 51 -16.49 -6.91 13.07
CA HIS A 51 -16.72 -8.30 13.43
C HIS A 51 -15.38 -8.96 13.73
N ASP A 52 -15.31 -9.64 14.87
CA ASP A 52 -14.36 -10.73 15.06
C ASP A 52 -14.57 -11.71 13.90
N VAL A 53 -13.71 -11.65 12.89
CA VAL A 53 -13.67 -12.70 11.87
C VAL A 53 -13.41 -13.99 12.64
N PRO A 54 -14.29 -15.01 12.59
CA PRO A 54 -14.05 -16.28 13.26
C PRO A 54 -12.84 -16.92 12.60
N THR A 55 -11.65 -16.65 13.14
CA THR A 55 -10.46 -17.40 12.82
C THR A 55 -10.72 -18.77 13.41
N HIS A 56 -11.19 -19.71 12.60
CA HIS A 56 -11.47 -21.06 13.08
C HIS A 56 -10.11 -21.72 13.42
N PRO A 57 -9.65 -21.75 14.68
CA PRO A 57 -8.26 -22.01 15.00
C PRO A 57 -8.22 -23.43 15.52
N ARG A 58 -8.48 -24.42 14.66
CA ARG A 58 -8.32 -25.81 15.08
C ARG A 58 -7.12 -26.51 14.46
N ARG A 59 -6.47 -25.92 13.43
CA ARG A 59 -5.28 -26.54 12.80
C ARG A 59 -4.20 -25.58 12.27
N CYS A 60 -4.32 -24.27 12.49
CA CYS A 60 -3.30 -23.32 12.01
C CYS A 60 -2.89 -22.35 13.11
N ARG A 61 -1.59 -22.11 13.23
CA ARG A 61 -0.98 -21.15 14.15
C ARG A 61 -0.43 -19.99 13.32
N ILE A 62 -0.89 -18.79 13.59
CA ILE A 62 -0.32 -17.56 13.02
C ILE A 62 0.91 -17.19 13.84
N VAL A 63 2.03 -16.95 13.17
CA VAL A 63 3.31 -16.60 13.81
C VAL A 63 3.84 -15.33 13.17
N LYS A 64 4.31 -14.42 14.01
CA LYS A 64 5.00 -13.21 13.55
C LYS A 64 6.42 -13.57 13.13
N LEU A 65 6.81 -13.17 11.93
CA LEU A 65 8.17 -13.37 11.41
C LEU A 65 9.07 -12.22 11.89
N SER A 66 10.38 -12.49 12.03
CA SER A 66 11.36 -11.40 12.14
C SER A 66 11.39 -10.59 10.83
N PRO A 67 11.79 -9.31 10.87
CA PRO A 67 11.91 -8.49 9.65
C PRO A 67 12.75 -9.16 8.56
N SER A 68 13.87 -9.78 8.93
CA SER A 68 14.75 -10.51 8.01
C SER A 68 14.07 -11.71 7.33
N LEU A 69 13.28 -12.48 8.08
CA LEU A 69 12.57 -13.63 7.53
C LEU A 69 11.37 -13.20 6.67
N ALA A 70 10.68 -12.12 7.08
CA ALA A 70 9.63 -11.52 6.28
C ALA A 70 10.18 -11.00 4.95
N GLU A 71 11.32 -10.32 4.96
CA GLU A 71 11.99 -9.81 3.76
C GLU A 71 12.29 -10.95 2.77
N ALA A 72 12.89 -12.04 3.25
CA ALA A 72 13.19 -13.20 2.41
C ALA A 72 11.91 -13.80 1.77
N VAL A 73 10.79 -13.84 2.50
CA VAL A 73 9.49 -14.29 1.99
C VAL A 73 8.97 -13.34 0.91
N TYR A 74 9.00 -12.02 1.15
CA TYR A 74 8.54 -11.02 0.19
C TYR A 74 9.36 -11.01 -1.09
N LEU A 75 10.69 -11.06 -0.97
CA LEU A 75 11.59 -11.16 -2.12
C LEU A 75 11.29 -12.41 -2.93
N ARG A 76 11.16 -13.58 -2.28
CA ARG A 76 10.88 -14.83 -2.98
C ARG A 76 9.53 -14.81 -3.71
N ALA A 77 8.50 -14.22 -3.11
CA ALA A 77 7.15 -14.28 -3.65
C ALA A 77 6.83 -13.15 -4.65
N PHE A 78 7.46 -11.98 -4.49
CA PHE A 78 7.05 -10.75 -5.16
C PHE A 78 8.19 -9.95 -5.78
N SER A 79 9.43 -10.45 -5.86
CA SER A 79 10.54 -9.70 -6.47
C SER A 79 10.30 -9.29 -7.93
N SER A 80 9.41 -9.98 -8.64
CA SER A 80 9.01 -9.66 -10.01
C SER A 80 7.78 -8.77 -10.10
N ALA A 81 7.18 -8.36 -8.98
CA ALA A 81 6.03 -7.47 -9.00
C ALA A 81 6.44 -6.09 -9.52
N GLU A 82 5.61 -5.52 -10.40
CA GLU A 82 5.82 -4.22 -11.05
C GLU A 82 6.11 -3.09 -10.03
N PHE A 83 5.48 -3.16 -8.85
CA PHE A 83 5.63 -2.19 -7.77
C PHE A 83 6.24 -2.79 -6.50
N PHE A 84 7.25 -3.66 -6.64
CA PHE A 84 7.99 -4.15 -5.48
C PHE A 84 8.92 -3.05 -4.93
N PRO A 85 8.81 -2.69 -3.63
CA PRO A 85 9.66 -1.65 -3.06
C PRO A 85 11.11 -2.12 -2.97
N LYS A 86 12.03 -1.32 -3.54
CA LYS A 86 13.47 -1.60 -3.48
C LYS A 86 14.04 -1.53 -2.06
N ASP A 87 13.34 -0.83 -1.19
CA ASP A 87 13.64 -0.57 0.22
C ASP A 87 12.76 -1.41 1.16
N ILE A 88 12.33 -2.61 0.74
CA ILE A 88 11.48 -3.52 1.53
C ILE A 88 12.05 -3.79 2.94
N SER A 89 13.37 -3.89 3.09
CA SER A 89 14.04 -4.04 4.39
C SER A 89 13.74 -2.88 5.33
N ALA A 90 13.83 -1.63 4.83
CA ALA A 90 13.53 -0.43 5.59
C ALA A 90 12.05 -0.40 6.00
N ILE A 91 11.14 -0.75 5.10
CA ILE A 91 9.69 -0.82 5.37
C ILE A 91 9.38 -1.82 6.49
N LEU A 92 9.97 -3.01 6.44
CA LEU A 92 9.72 -4.07 7.43
C LEU A 92 10.36 -3.79 8.79
N SER A 93 11.45 -3.01 8.81
CA SER A 93 12.15 -2.61 10.03
C SER A 93 11.55 -1.38 10.72
N ASN A 94 10.63 -0.67 10.06
CA ASN A 94 10.09 0.58 10.54
C ASN A 94 9.27 0.39 11.84
N PRO A 95 9.56 1.12 12.94
CA PRO A 95 8.84 1.01 14.21
C PRO A 95 7.37 1.48 14.16
N VAL A 96 6.98 2.32 13.19
CA VAL A 96 5.57 2.65 12.95
C VAL A 96 4.91 1.73 11.92
N SER A 97 5.65 0.74 11.39
CA SER A 97 5.01 -0.29 10.60
C SER A 97 4.01 -1.04 11.50
N PRO A 98 2.84 -1.42 10.97
CA PRO A 98 1.88 -2.25 11.72
C PRO A 98 2.44 -3.63 12.11
N TRP A 99 3.69 -3.92 11.75
CA TRP A 99 4.43 -5.14 11.98
C TRP A 99 5.56 -4.98 13.01
N ALA A 100 5.82 -3.78 13.54
CA ALA A 100 6.83 -3.55 14.58
C ALA A 100 6.50 -4.31 15.88
N PRO A 101 7.50 -4.85 16.62
CA PRO A 101 7.26 -5.45 17.94
C PRO A 101 6.79 -4.37 18.93
N SER A 102 5.71 -4.67 19.65
CA SER A 102 5.30 -3.94 20.87
C SER A 102 6.17 -4.35 22.03
#